data_AF-A0A974HEH0-F1
#
_entry.id   AF-A0A974HEH0-F1
#
_cell.length_a   1.000
_cell.length_b   1.000
_cell.length_c   1.000
_cell.angle_alpha   90.00
_cell.angle_beta   90.00
_cell.angle_gamma   90.00
#
_symmetry.space_group_name_H-M   'P 1'
#
loop_
_entity.id
_entity.type
_entity.pdbx_description
1 polymer ?
#
loop_
_entity_poly.entity_id
_entity_poly.type
_entity_poly.pdbx_seq_one_letter_code
_entity_poly.pdbx_strand_id
1 'polypeptide(L)' 'MHHGATVLQNKLYVTGGRCLTADNTIEDSDSFEFYDLDTDTWTSQGKLPHRLFDHGCLTLHCVPSHLH' A
#
# COMPACT_ATOMS: atom_id res chain seq x y z
N MET A 1 -10.36 6.73 2.47
CA MET A 1 -11.39 6.33 1.49
C MET A 1 -10.91 6.18 0.05
N HIS A 2 -9.61 6.34 -0.28
CA HIS A 2 -9.09 6.12 -1.66
C HIS A 2 -7.64 5.56 -1.63
N HIS A 3 -7.43 4.47 -0.91
CA HIS A 3 -6.12 3.81 -0.83
C HIS A 3 -5.86 2.96 -2.07
N GLY A 4 -4.60 2.76 -2.42
CA GLY A 4 -4.18 1.75 -3.38
C GLY A 4 -3.83 0.45 -2.66
N ALA A 5 -4.26 -0.69 -3.17
CA ALA A 5 -3.94 -1.99 -2.58
C ALA A 5 -3.56 -3.02 -3.65
N THR A 6 -2.65 -3.93 -3.28
CA THR A 6 -2.27 -5.08 -4.11
C THR A 6 -1.79 -6.24 -3.23
N VAL A 7 -1.71 -7.44 -3.79
CA VAL A 7 -1.18 -8.62 -3.09
C VAL A 7 0.16 -9.04 -3.70
N LEU A 8 1.14 -9.32 -2.85
CA LEU A 8 2.43 -9.88 -3.24
C LEU A 8 2.91 -10.83 -2.14
N GLN A 9 3.33 -12.05 -2.51
CA GLN A 9 3.91 -13.04 -1.58
C GLN A 9 3.07 -13.29 -0.30
N ASN A 10 1.76 -13.52 -0.45
CA ASN A 10 0.81 -13.75 0.66
C ASN A 10 0.65 -12.55 1.63
N LYS A 11 1.01 -11.34 1.19
CA LYS A 11 0.85 -10.10 1.97
C LYS A 11 -0.03 -9.13 1.20
N LEU A 12 -0.96 -8.50 1.91
CA LEU A 12 -1.79 -7.41 1.37
C LEU A 12 -1.06 -6.10 1.63
N TYR A 13 -0.62 -5.43 0.57
CA TYR A 13 0.01 -4.12 0.67
C TYR A 13 -1.04 -3.03 0.49
N VAL A 14 -0.97 -1.99 1.32
CA VAL A 14 -1.82 -0.79 1.27
C VAL A 14 -0.93 0.44 1.23
N THR A 15 -1.28 1.37 0.35
CA THR A 15 -0.48 2.57 0.06
C THR A 15 -1.36 3.81 0.01
N GLY A 16 -0.82 4.94 0.48
CA GLY A 16 -1.43 6.26 0.39
C GLY A 16 -2.82 6.33 1.00
N GLY A 17 -3.71 7.06 0.35
CA GLY A 17 -5.10 7.28 0.71
C GLY A 17 -5.40 8.67 1.25
N ARG A 18 -6.66 8.83 1.69
CA ARG A 18 -7.21 10.07 2.23
C ARG A 18 -8.12 9.75 3.40
N CYS A 19 -7.96 10.45 4.51
CA CYS A 19 -8.83 10.33 5.69
C CYS A 19 -9.43 11.68 6.08
N LEU A 20 -10.56 11.61 6.79
CA LEU A 20 -11.08 12.72 7.57
C LEU A 20 -10.56 12.54 9.00
N THR A 21 -9.86 13.53 9.50
CA THR A 21 -9.29 13.55 10.85
C THR A 21 -10.35 13.93 11.90
N ALA A 22 -9.98 13.83 13.17
CA ALA A 22 -10.87 14.17 14.29
C ALA A 22 -11.24 15.66 14.35
N ASP A 23 -10.42 16.54 13.77
CA ASP A 23 -10.69 17.99 13.65
C ASP A 23 -11.45 18.36 12.37
N ASN A 24 -12.08 17.38 11.71
CA ASN A 24 -12.82 17.55 10.46
C ASN A 24 -11.97 18.10 9.29
N THR A 25 -10.66 17.85 9.29
CA THR A 25 -9.79 18.19 8.17
C THR A 25 -9.56 16.99 7.26
N ILE A 26 -9.34 17.25 5.97
CA ILE A 26 -9.03 16.22 4.99
C ILE A 26 -7.52 16.11 4.89
N GLU A 27 -6.98 14.92 5.14
CA GLU A 27 -5.55 14.65 5.02
C GLU A 27 -5.26 13.53 4.02
N ASP A 28 -4.29 13.78 3.15
CA ASP A 28 -3.71 12.78 2.26
C ASP A 28 -2.56 12.07 2.96
N SER A 29 -2.44 10.76 2.70
CA SER A 29 -1.46 9.89 3.35
C SER A 29 -0.31 9.52 2.42
N ASP A 30 0.89 9.43 2.98
CA ASP A 30 2.07 8.82 2.38
C ASP A 30 2.36 7.43 2.98
N SER A 31 1.43 6.85 3.74
CA SER A 31 1.63 5.57 4.41
C SER A 31 1.90 4.43 3.41
N PHE A 32 2.80 3.54 3.80
CA PHE A 32 3.06 2.29 3.12
C PHE A 32 3.13 1.16 4.14
N GLU A 33 2.19 0.24 4.06
CA GLU A 33 1.99 -0.82 5.06
C GLU A 33 1.67 -2.14 4.35
N PHE A 34 1.96 -3.26 5.00
CA PHE A 34 1.39 -4.53 4.61
C PHE A 34 0.68 -5.19 5.79
N TYR A 35 -0.30 -6.00 5.45
CA TYR A 35 -0.94 -6.95 6.34
C TYR A 35 -0.45 -8.36 6.01
N ASP A 36 0.05 -9.04 7.04
CA ASP A 36 0.56 -10.41 6.98
C ASP A 36 -0.53 -11.39 7.41
N LEU A 37 -1.02 -12.19 6.45
CA LEU A 37 -2.14 -13.11 6.64
C LEU A 37 -1.82 -14.25 7.63
N ASP A 38 -0.53 -14.60 7.79
CA ASP A 38 -0.12 -15.72 8.64
C ASP A 38 -0.04 -15.31 10.12
N THR A 39 0.20 -14.03 10.38
CA THR A 39 0.37 -13.50 11.74
C THR A 39 -0.80 -12.64 12.21
N ASP A 40 -1.73 -12.27 11.32
CA ASP A 40 -2.83 -11.34 11.59
C ASP A 40 -2.30 -9.98 12.12
N THR A 41 -1.29 -9.44 11.44
CA THR A 41 -0.65 -8.18 11.85
C THR A 41 -0.40 -7.21 10.70
N TRP A 42 -0.47 -5.92 11.02
CA TRP A 42 -0.03 -4.84 10.15
C TRP A 42 1.42 -4.46 10.45
N THR A 43 2.21 -4.25 9.40
CA THR A 43 3.61 -3.80 9.50
C THR A 43 3.84 -2.60 8.58
N SER A 44 4.40 -1.52 9.12
CA SER A 44 4.82 -0.37 8.32
C SER A 44 6.06 -0.71 7.49
N GLN A 45 6.07 -0.26 6.23
CA GLN A 45 7.18 -0.32 5.30
C GLN A 45 7.81 1.06 5.04
N GLY A 46 7.40 2.07 5.82
CA GLY A 46 7.85 3.45 5.68
C GLY A 46 6.82 4.31 4.95
N LYS A 47 7.31 5.22 4.11
CA LYS A 47 6.51 6.25 3.43
C LYS A 47 6.76 6.24 1.93
N LEU A 48 5.71 6.52 1.17
CA LEU A 48 5.80 6.90 -0.23
C LEU A 48 6.55 8.23 -0.37
N PRO A 49 7.19 8.51 -1.53
CA PRO A 49 7.82 9.80 -1.79
C PRO A 49 6.85 10.99 -1.76
N HIS A 50 5.56 10.74 -2.03
CA HIS A 50 4.51 11.74 -2.05
C HIS A 50 3.26 11.19 -1.35
N ARG A 51 2.46 12.08 -0.77
CA ARG A 51 1.10 11.76 -0.32
C ARG A 51 0.24 11.53 -1.56
N LEU A 52 -0.43 10.38 -1.63
CA LEU A 52 -1.24 9.99 -2.78
C LEU A 52 -2.65 9.63 -2.31
N PHE A 53 -3.66 9.93 -3.12
CA PHE A 53 -5.03 9.44 -2.97
C PHE A 53 -5.59 9.18 -4.38
N ASP A 54 -6.55 8.25 -4.49
CA ASP A 54 -7.19 7.90 -5.77
C ASP A 54 -6.20 7.39 -6.83
N HIS A 55 -5.08 6.82 -6.37
CA HIS A 55 -4.02 6.28 -7.22
C HIS A 55 -4.21 4.79 -7.51
N GLY A 56 -3.64 4.35 -8.63
CA GLY A 56 -3.54 2.93 -8.97
C GLY A 56 -2.44 2.22 -8.18
N CYS A 57 -2.66 0.95 -7.86
CA CYS A 57 -1.68 0.08 -7.23
C CYS A 57 -1.79 -1.31 -7.86
N LEU A 58 -0.67 -1.87 -8.30
CA LEU A 58 -0.63 -3.20 -8.93
C LEU A 58 0.71 -3.87 -8.66
N THR A 59 0.69 -5.20 -8.58
CA THR A 59 1.91 -6.02 -8.44
C THR A 59 2.51 -6.32 -9.81
N LEU A 60 3.83 -6.17 -9.93
CA LEU A 60 4.60 -6.62 -11.09
C LEU A 60 5.43 -7.84 -10.73
N HIS A 61 5.25 -8.93 -11.48
CA HIS A 61 6.08 -10.13 -11.37
C HIS A 61 7.08 -10.14 -12.52
N CYS A 62 8.35 -9.88 -12.22
CA CYS A 62 9.42 -10.05 -13.20
C CYS A 62 9.78 -11.54 -13.29
N VAL A 63 9.64 -12.13 -14.48
CA VAL A 63 10.11 -13.48 -14.77
C VAL A 63 11.45 -13.36 -15.50
N PRO A 64 12.56 -13.89 -14.96
CA PRO A 64 13.86 -13.83 -15.62
C PRO A 64 13.82 -14.47 -17.01
N SER A 65 14.34 -13.78 -18.02
CA SER A 65 14.29 -14.19 -19.43
C SER A 65 15.39 -15.17 -19.86
N HIS A 66 16.02 -15.90 -18.94
CA HIS A 66 17.08 -16.85 -19.28
C HIS A 66 16.92 -18.17 -18.53
N LEU A 67 15.98 -18.98 -19.02
CA LEU A 67 16.01 -20.43 -18.91
C LEU A 67 15.99 -20.99 -20.35
N HIS A 68 17.18 -21.02 -20.94
CA HIS A 68 17.54 -21.92 -22.02
C HIS A 68 18.71 -22.76 -21.54
#